data_AF-A0A7C5MM08-F1
#
_entry.id   AF-A0A7C5MM08-F1
#
_cell.length_a   1.000
_cell.length_b   1.000
_cell.length_c   1.000
_cell.angle_alpha   90.00
_cell.angle_beta   90.00
_cell.angle_gamma   90.00
#
_symmetry.space_group_name_H-M   'P 1'
#
loop_
_entity.id
_entity.type
_entity.pdbx_description
1 polymer ?
#
loop_
_entity_poly.entity_id
_entity_poly.type
_entity_poly.pdbx_seq_one_letter_code
_entity_poly.pdbx_strand_id
1 'polypeptide(L)'
;MKKLKTSFKVLLSFLVCILVFTGAQAQITVASDGDVGIGTTVPVGKLHVNKTNNNSAYSAYFIDTDASSSTKNGIYNYVTSAGSGGRLGIRNYTFNQSTSSSNTQGFTALTRGGKGYTIGQYNSTSSTTGNTYVNFGHYNYMRSLTSNSGYAFYNNFYTPSGADGARYGIYNRVYNQGNGTSYALYSSMEGSGTGTRYAGYFNGNVHVVGTLTQTSDARTKENIVAVEGALGLISQLEPKSYTFKEDADLTVAEGQQYGFLAQELEKILPGLVKTIEQPIASGTGEVTPLNEEEIANGKVPTAMEDPVVGTKTLKSVNYIALIPILVQAVKEQQIAMEAQQEEIKALRKLLEEK
;
A
#
# COMPACT_ATOMS: atom_id res chain seq x y z
N MET A 1 28.75 28.23 94.60
CA MET A 1 27.91 27.05 94.27
C MET A 1 26.75 27.46 93.37
N LYS A 2 26.38 26.59 92.42
CA LYS A 2 25.29 26.65 91.43
C LYS A 2 25.63 27.39 90.13
N LYS A 3 26.29 26.69 89.18
CA LYS A 3 25.74 25.81 88.11
C LYS A 3 25.36 26.67 86.88
N LEU A 4 26.21 26.80 85.87
CA LEU A 4 26.42 25.83 84.78
C LEU A 4 25.10 25.28 84.21
N LYS A 5 24.64 25.87 83.11
CA LYS A 5 24.19 25.15 81.90
C LYS A 5 23.91 26.14 80.77
N THR A 6 24.97 26.37 80.00
CA THR A 6 24.96 26.55 78.55
C THR A 6 24.00 25.55 77.88
N SER A 7 23.44 25.92 76.72
CA SER A 7 22.50 25.17 75.87
C SER A 7 21.00 25.44 76.08
N PHE A 8 20.54 26.62 75.64
CA PHE A 8 19.16 26.72 75.11
C PHE A 8 18.94 27.86 74.10
N LYS A 9 19.98 28.64 73.73
CA LYS A 9 19.88 29.71 72.74
C LYS A 9 20.32 29.32 71.32
N VAL A 10 20.53 28.03 71.05
CA VAL A 10 20.88 27.50 69.71
C VAL A 10 19.76 26.64 69.11
N LEU A 11 18.68 26.40 69.85
CA LEU A 11 17.55 25.58 69.38
C LEU A 11 16.32 26.42 68.98
N LEU A 12 16.55 27.61 68.43
CA LEU A 12 15.52 28.45 67.83
C LEU A 12 15.99 29.02 66.48
N SER A 13 16.74 28.23 65.73
CA SER A 13 17.12 28.54 64.34
C SER A 13 16.78 27.40 63.37
N PHE A 14 15.98 26.42 63.82
CA PHE A 14 15.52 25.30 62.99
C PHE A 14 14.01 25.06 63.14
N LEU A 15 13.23 26.11 63.41
CA LEU A 15 11.79 26.04 63.13
C LEU A 15 11.60 26.38 61.65
N VAL A 16 11.76 25.32 60.86
CA VAL A 16 11.22 25.08 59.53
C VAL A 16 10.23 26.18 59.13
N CYS A 17 10.65 27.08 58.24
CA CYS A 17 9.71 27.72 57.33
C CYS A 17 8.99 26.57 56.61
N ILE A 18 7.83 26.18 57.10
CA ILE A 18 6.85 25.44 56.30
C ILE A 18 6.39 26.46 55.26
N LEU A 19 7.19 26.56 54.19
CA LEU A 19 6.72 27.06 52.92
C LEU A 19 5.65 26.08 52.48
N VAL A 20 4.40 26.41 52.80
CA VAL A 20 3.25 25.81 52.13
C VAL A 20 3.34 26.26 50.68
N PHE A 21 4.07 25.51 49.86
CA PHE A 21 3.90 25.54 48.42
C PHE A 21 2.53 24.92 48.16
N THR A 22 1.47 25.73 48.23
CA THR A 22 0.23 25.39 47.56
C THR A 22 0.60 25.19 46.08
N GLY A 23 0.25 24.02 45.54
CA GLY A 23 0.72 23.54 44.24
C GLY A 23 0.27 24.44 43.09
N ALA A 24 0.97 25.54 42.87
CA ALA A 24 1.03 26.16 41.57
C ALA A 24 1.84 25.21 40.69
N GLN A 25 1.19 24.50 39.77
CA GLN A 25 1.93 23.87 38.68
C GLN A 25 2.74 24.97 38.00
N ALA A 26 4.06 24.84 37.99
CA ALA A 26 4.90 25.72 37.21
C ALA A 26 4.45 25.60 35.74
N GLN A 27 3.86 26.67 35.22
CA GLN A 27 3.48 26.73 33.81
C GLN A 27 4.72 26.59 32.94
N ILE A 28 5.85 27.15 33.40
CA ILE A 28 7.18 26.98 32.81
C ILE A 28 8.18 26.68 33.95
N THR A 29 8.95 25.61 33.83
CA THR A 29 10.05 25.21 34.71
C THR A 29 11.35 25.31 33.94
N VAL A 30 12.39 25.89 34.53
CA VAL A 30 13.76 25.79 34.01
C VAL A 30 14.59 24.98 35.02
N ALA A 31 15.06 23.81 34.61
CA ALA A 31 15.87 22.93 35.44
C ALA A 31 17.33 23.43 35.52
N SER A 32 18.10 22.93 36.49
CA SER A 32 19.48 23.39 36.73
C SER A 32 20.46 23.04 35.61
N ASP A 33 20.10 22.12 34.72
CA ASP A 33 20.83 21.74 33.50
C ASP A 33 20.41 22.56 32.26
N GLY A 34 19.54 23.56 32.45
CA GLY A 34 19.05 24.46 31.42
C GLY A 34 17.88 23.90 30.60
N ASP A 35 17.31 22.76 30.98
CA ASP A 35 16.15 22.19 30.30
C ASP A 35 14.86 22.94 30.68
N VAL A 36 14.01 23.22 29.70
CA VAL A 36 12.75 23.97 29.88
C VAL A 36 11.55 23.03 29.81
N GLY A 37 10.82 22.91 30.92
CA GLY A 37 9.53 22.21 30.99
C GLY A 37 8.36 23.18 30.87
N ILE A 38 7.34 22.88 30.08
CA ILE A 38 6.05 23.59 30.09
C ILE A 38 4.98 22.58 30.52
N GLY A 39 4.31 22.83 31.64
CA GLY A 39 3.36 21.86 32.24
C GLY A 39 4.00 20.63 32.90
N THR A 40 5.32 20.63 33.09
CA THR A 40 6.08 19.62 33.83
C THR A 40 7.20 20.28 34.65
N THR A 41 7.53 19.69 35.80
CA THR A 41 8.66 20.11 36.65
C THR A 41 9.91 19.27 36.45
N VAL A 42 9.82 18.17 35.69
CA VAL A 42 10.93 17.26 35.38
C VAL A 42 11.05 17.14 33.86
N PRO A 43 11.64 18.13 33.16
CA PRO A 43 11.88 18.02 31.74
C PRO A 43 12.86 16.87 31.44
N VAL A 44 12.63 16.12 30.37
CA VAL A 44 13.52 15.01 29.92
C VAL A 44 14.35 15.39 28.70
N GLY A 45 14.40 16.68 28.39
CA GLY A 45 15.11 17.26 27.27
C GLY A 45 14.98 18.78 27.27
N LYS A 46 15.77 19.43 26.40
CA LYS A 46 15.95 20.89 26.37
C LYS A 46 14.64 21.68 26.31
N LEU A 47 13.61 21.13 25.66
CA LEU A 47 12.24 21.62 25.74
C LEU A 47 11.29 20.42 25.89
N HIS A 48 10.58 20.34 27.01
CA HIS A 48 9.55 19.33 27.29
C HIS A 48 8.20 20.01 27.54
N VAL A 49 7.29 19.93 26.57
CA VAL A 49 5.91 20.41 26.73
C VAL A 49 5.01 19.22 27.08
N ASN A 50 4.45 19.22 28.29
CA ASN A 50 3.57 18.17 28.78
C ASN A 50 2.21 18.74 29.14
N LYS A 51 1.14 18.00 28.81
CA LYS A 51 -0.24 18.40 29.10
C LYS A 51 -0.97 17.27 29.81
N THR A 52 -1.57 17.58 30.96
CA THR A 52 -2.28 16.60 31.80
C THR A 52 -3.79 16.88 31.94
N ASN A 53 -4.30 17.97 31.37
CA ASN A 53 -5.70 18.39 31.47
C ASN A 53 -6.43 18.40 30.10
N ASN A 54 -7.62 17.81 30.07
CA ASN A 54 -8.39 17.46 28.86
C ASN A 54 -9.05 18.63 28.11
N ASN A 55 -8.84 19.89 28.53
CA ASN A 55 -9.69 21.01 28.08
C ASN A 55 -9.17 21.79 26.85
N SER A 56 -8.10 21.34 26.18
CA SER A 56 -7.73 21.83 24.84
C SER A 56 -6.92 20.77 24.09
N ALA A 57 -7.15 20.62 22.78
CA ALA A 57 -6.69 19.46 22.02
C ALA A 57 -5.18 19.44 21.65
N TYR A 58 -4.41 20.49 21.96
CA TYR A 58 -3.04 20.64 21.47
C TYR A 58 -2.02 20.87 22.59
N SER A 59 -0.88 20.17 22.51
CA SER A 59 0.31 20.40 23.36
C SER A 59 1.17 21.56 22.83
N ALA A 60 1.16 21.81 21.52
CA ALA A 60 1.75 22.98 20.87
C ALA A 60 0.93 23.34 19.63
N TYR A 61 0.74 24.63 19.37
CA TYR A 61 -0.04 25.15 18.22
C TYR A 61 0.74 26.29 17.56
N PHE A 62 1.08 26.11 16.28
CA PHE A 62 1.85 27.06 15.49
C PHE A 62 1.03 27.43 14.24
N ILE A 63 0.72 28.71 14.05
CA ILE A 63 -0.07 29.21 12.92
C ILE A 63 0.58 30.46 12.32
N ASP A 64 0.62 30.52 10.98
CA ASP A 64 0.96 31.70 10.19
C ASP A 64 -0.26 32.07 9.33
N THR A 65 -0.80 33.27 9.53
CA THR A 65 -2.02 33.79 8.86
C THR A 65 -1.73 34.94 7.91
N ASP A 66 -0.46 35.21 7.59
CA ASP A 66 -0.08 36.34 6.75
C ASP A 66 -0.64 36.20 5.32
N ALA A 67 -1.41 37.20 4.89
CA ALA A 67 -2.12 37.23 3.61
C ALA A 67 -1.26 37.66 2.41
N SER A 68 0.03 37.89 2.57
CA SER A 68 0.94 38.31 1.51
C SER A 68 1.31 37.17 0.56
N SER A 69 1.81 37.51 -0.63
CA SER A 69 2.23 36.55 -1.66
C SER A 69 3.61 35.90 -1.43
N SER A 70 4.26 36.15 -0.29
CA SER A 70 5.56 35.56 0.04
C SER A 70 5.47 34.10 0.48
N THR A 71 6.59 33.37 0.43
CA THR A 71 6.68 31.99 0.96
C THR A 71 6.47 31.99 2.47
N LYS A 72 5.56 31.14 2.95
CA LYS A 72 5.27 30.95 4.38
C LYS A 72 5.86 29.63 4.85
N ASN A 73 6.42 29.62 6.06
CA ASN A 73 7.02 28.44 6.67
C ASN A 73 6.34 28.19 8.02
N GLY A 74 5.87 26.95 8.25
CA GLY A 74 5.41 26.51 9.56
C GLY A 74 6.59 26.10 10.44
N ILE A 75 6.75 24.80 10.67
CA ILE A 75 7.88 24.25 11.43
C ILE A 75 9.00 23.86 10.45
N TYR A 76 10.13 24.58 10.51
CA TYR A 76 11.34 24.24 9.75
C TYR A 76 12.34 23.51 10.65
N ASN A 77 12.55 22.22 10.38
CA ASN A 77 13.52 21.38 11.08
C ASN A 77 14.69 21.03 10.15
N TYR A 78 15.91 21.39 10.52
CA TYR A 78 17.13 21.09 9.76
C TYR A 78 18.18 20.43 10.66
N VAL A 79 18.53 19.18 10.36
CA VAL A 79 19.53 18.40 11.11
C VAL A 79 20.68 18.05 10.18
N THR A 80 21.89 18.54 10.50
CA THR A 80 23.12 18.27 9.73
C THR A 80 24.27 17.88 10.64
N SER A 81 25.17 17.02 10.18
CA SER A 81 26.39 16.61 10.88
C SER A 81 27.36 15.95 9.90
N ALA A 82 28.67 16.14 10.10
CA ALA A 82 29.73 15.47 9.36
C ALA A 82 30.11 14.08 9.91
N GLY A 83 29.53 13.66 11.04
CA GLY A 83 29.82 12.37 11.68
C GLY A 83 29.07 11.18 11.08
N SER A 84 29.40 9.96 11.50
CA SER A 84 28.76 8.70 11.06
C SER A 84 27.45 8.35 11.78
N GLY A 85 27.10 9.09 12.83
CA GLY A 85 25.90 8.83 13.64
C GLY A 85 24.58 8.97 12.87
N GLY A 86 23.54 8.23 13.28
CA GLY A 86 22.20 8.38 12.71
C GLY A 86 21.63 9.79 12.90
N ARG A 87 20.82 10.25 11.95
CA ARG A 87 20.14 11.56 12.01
C ARG A 87 18.65 11.33 11.91
N LEU A 88 17.90 11.95 12.83
CA LEU A 88 16.44 11.90 12.86
C LEU A 88 15.95 13.35 12.88
N GLY A 89 15.29 13.80 11.81
CA GLY A 89 14.80 15.18 11.71
C GLY A 89 13.53 15.37 12.54
N ILE A 90 12.50 14.57 12.25
CA ILE A 90 11.23 14.55 12.97
C ILE A 90 10.92 13.08 13.29
N ARG A 91 10.69 12.78 14.58
CA ARG A 91 10.29 11.45 15.06
C ARG A 91 9.00 11.60 15.85
N ASN A 92 7.88 11.36 15.19
CA ASN A 92 6.56 11.41 15.81
C ASN A 92 6.10 10.00 16.16
N TYR A 93 5.56 9.82 17.37
CA TYR A 93 4.89 8.60 17.79
C TYR A 93 3.49 8.92 18.25
N THR A 94 2.52 8.19 17.71
CA THR A 94 1.16 8.18 18.23
C THR A 94 0.87 6.76 18.68
N PHE A 95 0.63 6.56 19.97
CA PHE A 95 0.40 5.26 20.58
C PHE A 95 -0.87 5.30 21.40
N ASN A 96 -1.78 4.39 21.13
CA ASN A 96 -3.05 4.26 21.83
C ASN A 96 -3.12 2.88 22.48
N GLN A 97 -3.34 2.86 23.80
CA GLN A 97 -3.43 1.64 24.63
C GLN A 97 -4.87 1.26 24.97
N SER A 98 -5.87 1.96 24.43
CA SER A 98 -7.28 1.72 24.72
C SER A 98 -7.73 0.35 24.20
N THR A 99 -8.54 -0.33 25.01
CA THR A 99 -9.23 -1.58 24.65
C THR A 99 -10.62 -1.35 24.05
N SER A 100 -11.07 -0.09 23.96
CA SER A 100 -12.34 0.32 23.34
C SER A 100 -12.12 0.93 21.94
N SER A 101 -13.15 0.97 21.09
CA SER A 101 -13.07 1.55 19.75
C SER A 101 -12.57 2.99 19.81
N SER A 102 -11.35 3.22 19.34
CA SER A 102 -10.71 4.53 19.38
C SER A 102 -9.82 4.71 18.15
N ASN A 103 -9.96 5.85 17.50
CA ASN A 103 -9.20 6.17 16.29
C ASN A 103 -7.83 6.74 16.67
N THR A 104 -6.81 6.38 15.91
CA THR A 104 -5.46 6.95 16.05
C THR A 104 -4.98 7.34 14.68
N GLN A 105 -4.80 8.65 14.47
CA GLN A 105 -4.58 9.22 13.14
C GLN A 105 -3.48 10.28 13.19
N GLY A 106 -2.67 10.34 12.14
CA GLY A 106 -1.85 11.51 11.81
C GLY A 106 -2.44 12.16 10.59
N PHE A 107 -2.81 13.44 10.68
CA PHE A 107 -3.49 14.15 9.60
C PHE A 107 -2.56 15.19 8.96
N THR A 108 -2.61 15.29 7.64
CA THR A 108 -2.02 16.39 6.88
C THR A 108 -3.00 16.72 5.76
N ALA A 109 -3.61 17.91 5.80
CA ALA A 109 -4.45 18.41 4.71
C ALA A 109 -3.76 19.57 4.01
N LEU A 110 -3.94 19.62 2.69
CA LEU A 110 -3.55 20.74 1.86
C LEU A 110 -4.71 21.11 0.95
N THR A 111 -5.11 22.37 1.01
CA THR A 111 -6.13 22.95 0.13
C THR A 111 -5.51 24.12 -0.59
N ARG A 112 -5.76 24.24 -1.91
CA ARG A 112 -5.26 25.37 -2.69
C ARG A 112 -6.36 25.95 -3.57
N GLY A 113 -6.52 27.27 -3.53
CA GLY A 113 -7.25 28.04 -4.53
C GLY A 113 -6.34 28.48 -5.69
N GLY A 114 -6.86 28.52 -6.92
CA GLY A 114 -6.14 29.06 -8.09
C GLY A 114 -5.11 28.13 -8.75
N LYS A 115 -4.36 28.66 -9.72
CA LYS A 115 -3.38 27.92 -10.55
C LYS A 115 -2.06 27.70 -9.79
N GLY A 116 -1.47 26.50 -9.90
CA GLY A 116 -0.18 26.17 -9.28
C GLY A 116 0.02 24.68 -9.06
N TYR A 117 1.10 24.33 -8.35
CA TYR A 117 1.37 22.96 -7.89
C TYR A 117 1.02 22.84 -6.40
N THR A 118 0.46 21.70 -6.00
CA THR A 118 0.30 21.33 -4.59
C THR A 118 1.09 20.05 -4.39
N ILE A 119 1.97 20.03 -3.40
CA ILE A 119 2.79 18.87 -3.08
C ILE A 119 2.47 18.47 -1.65
N GLY A 120 1.83 17.30 -1.49
CA GLY A 120 1.51 16.70 -0.19
C GLY A 120 2.75 16.42 0.64
N GLN A 121 3.67 15.66 0.04
CA GLN A 121 4.93 15.28 0.63
C GLN A 121 6.00 15.30 -0.45
N TYR A 122 7.14 15.92 -0.15
CA TYR A 122 8.33 15.86 -1.00
C TYR A 122 9.46 15.25 -0.18
N ASN A 123 9.81 14.00 -0.50
CA ASN A 123 10.89 13.29 0.14
C ASN A 123 12.04 13.13 -0.86
N SER A 124 13.21 13.64 -0.50
CA SER A 124 14.43 13.51 -1.30
C SER A 124 15.49 12.82 -0.47
N THR A 125 15.93 11.66 -0.94
CA THR A 125 17.04 10.92 -0.35
C THR A 125 18.18 10.88 -1.35
N SER A 126 19.34 11.33 -0.90
CA SER A 126 20.58 11.27 -1.66
C SER A 126 21.65 10.63 -0.80
N SER A 127 22.63 10.01 -1.44
CA SER A 127 23.85 9.59 -0.78
C SER A 127 25.06 9.98 -1.60
N THR A 128 26.18 10.18 -0.92
CA THR A 128 27.44 10.61 -1.53
C THR A 128 28.31 9.41 -1.90
N THR A 129 29.39 9.68 -2.65
CA THR A 129 30.37 8.68 -3.06
C THR A 129 30.83 7.81 -1.88
N GLY A 130 30.87 6.49 -2.09
CA GLY A 130 31.33 5.52 -1.09
C GLY A 130 30.25 4.98 -0.15
N ASN A 131 28.98 5.35 -0.30
CA ASN A 131 27.91 4.74 0.50
C ASN A 131 27.67 3.27 0.11
N THR A 132 27.96 2.36 1.04
CA THR A 132 27.73 0.90 0.90
C THR A 132 26.41 0.43 1.51
N TYR A 133 25.60 1.33 2.06
CA TYR A 133 24.35 1.02 2.75
C TYR A 133 23.12 1.30 1.88
N VAL A 134 22.01 0.63 2.22
CA VAL A 134 20.72 0.79 1.54
C VAL A 134 20.11 2.16 1.89
N ASN A 135 19.58 2.86 0.88
CA ASN A 135 18.88 4.12 1.06
C ASN A 135 17.37 3.89 0.91
N PHE A 136 16.59 4.40 1.85
CA PHE A 136 15.13 4.32 1.82
C PHE A 136 14.54 5.72 1.66
N GLY A 137 13.91 6.00 0.52
CA GLY A 137 13.13 7.23 0.31
C GLY A 137 11.88 7.28 1.20
N HIS A 138 11.19 6.14 1.26
CA HIS A 138 10.08 5.88 2.18
C HIS A 138 10.22 4.46 2.70
N TYR A 139 10.03 4.26 4.00
CA TYR A 139 9.97 2.94 4.62
C TYR A 139 8.67 2.85 5.43
N ASN A 140 7.71 2.09 4.91
CA ASN A 140 6.42 1.86 5.54
C ASN A 140 6.36 0.43 6.04
N TYR A 141 6.07 0.25 7.32
CA TYR A 141 5.88 -1.06 7.94
C TYR A 141 4.53 -1.08 8.63
N MET A 142 3.69 -2.00 8.21
CA MET A 142 2.38 -2.24 8.82
C MET A 142 2.33 -3.68 9.33
N ARG A 143 1.91 -3.84 10.58
CA ARG A 143 1.70 -5.13 11.22
C ARG A 143 0.32 -5.12 11.86
N SER A 144 -0.53 -6.06 11.47
CA SER A 144 -1.80 -6.34 12.14
C SER A 144 -1.70 -7.69 12.85
N LEU A 145 -2.29 -7.78 14.05
CA LEU A 145 -2.44 -9.01 14.83
C LEU A 145 -3.90 -9.41 14.98
N THR A 146 -4.79 -8.76 14.23
CA THR A 146 -6.24 -8.99 14.25
C THR A 146 -6.71 -9.42 12.86
N SER A 147 -7.96 -9.87 12.78
CA SER A 147 -8.58 -10.30 11.52
C SER A 147 -9.07 -9.14 10.63
N ASN A 148 -8.77 -7.89 11.00
CA ASN A 148 -9.28 -6.72 10.29
C ASN A 148 -8.50 -6.48 8.98
N SER A 149 -9.20 -5.94 7.98
CA SER A 149 -8.61 -5.40 6.75
C SER A 149 -7.53 -4.35 7.10
N GLY A 150 -6.44 -4.34 6.34
CA GLY A 150 -5.34 -3.41 6.53
C GLY A 150 -4.77 -2.92 5.21
N TYR A 151 -4.56 -1.61 5.11
CA TYR A 151 -4.02 -0.95 3.92
C TYR A 151 -2.74 -0.20 4.29
N ALA A 152 -1.59 -0.67 3.80
CA ALA A 152 -0.33 0.04 4.01
C ALA A 152 -0.25 1.33 3.17
N PHE A 153 -0.91 1.33 2.01
CA PHE A 153 -1.12 2.48 1.15
C PHE A 153 -2.56 2.46 0.67
N TYR A 154 -3.23 3.61 0.73
CA TYR A 154 -4.54 3.82 0.14
C TYR A 154 -4.49 5.10 -0.67
N ASN A 155 -4.54 4.97 -2.00
CA ASN A 155 -4.50 6.10 -2.92
C ASN A 155 -5.87 6.18 -3.61
N ASN A 156 -6.59 7.28 -3.41
CA ASN A 156 -7.83 7.55 -4.11
C ASN A 156 -7.71 8.90 -4.82
N PHE A 157 -8.13 8.96 -6.08
CA PHE A 157 -8.13 10.18 -6.88
C PHE A 157 -9.52 10.40 -7.45
N TYR A 158 -10.19 11.46 -7.00
CA TYR A 158 -11.51 11.86 -7.49
C TYR A 158 -11.38 13.04 -8.45
N THR A 159 -12.16 13.00 -9.54
CA THR A 159 -12.33 14.13 -10.44
C THR A 159 -13.81 14.37 -10.73
N PRO A 160 -14.29 15.62 -10.66
CA PRO A 160 -15.64 15.95 -11.10
C PRO A 160 -15.77 15.81 -12.63
N SER A 161 -17.02 15.76 -13.10
CA SER A 161 -17.33 15.75 -14.53
C SER A 161 -16.75 16.99 -15.24
N GLY A 162 -16.22 16.79 -16.46
CA GLY A 162 -15.65 17.86 -17.28
C GLY A 162 -14.18 18.23 -17.01
N ALA A 163 -13.47 17.44 -16.20
CA ALA A 163 -12.03 17.62 -16.01
C ALA A 163 -11.24 16.71 -16.98
N ASP A 164 -10.40 17.28 -17.85
CA ASP A 164 -9.80 16.54 -18.98
C ASP A 164 -8.31 16.16 -18.86
N GLY A 165 -7.63 16.54 -17.78
CA GLY A 165 -6.18 16.26 -17.62
C GLY A 165 -5.83 14.75 -17.59
N ALA A 166 -4.59 14.38 -17.87
CA ALA A 166 -4.12 13.03 -17.56
C ALA A 166 -3.97 12.86 -16.03
N ARG A 167 -4.26 11.67 -15.51
CA ARG A 167 -4.10 11.33 -14.09
C ARG A 167 -3.34 10.04 -13.94
N TYR A 168 -2.50 10.01 -12.91
CA TYR A 168 -1.71 8.85 -12.55
C TYR A 168 -1.92 8.62 -11.05
N GLY A 169 -2.63 7.55 -10.68
CA GLY A 169 -2.77 7.19 -9.27
C GLY A 169 -1.43 6.81 -8.64
N ILE A 170 -0.56 6.14 -9.42
CA ILE A 170 0.82 5.84 -9.06
C ILE A 170 1.68 6.05 -10.31
N TYR A 171 2.76 6.84 -10.18
CA TYR A 171 3.75 7.03 -11.23
C TYR A 171 5.14 6.61 -10.71
N ASN A 172 5.59 5.43 -11.12
CA ASN A 172 6.90 4.90 -10.76
C ASN A 172 7.86 5.03 -11.94
N ARG A 173 9.03 5.64 -11.72
CA ARG A 173 10.09 5.72 -12.72
C ARG A 173 11.44 5.44 -12.08
N VAL A 174 12.19 4.53 -12.68
CA VAL A 174 13.59 4.29 -12.36
C VAL A 174 14.45 4.74 -13.53
N TYR A 175 15.36 5.68 -13.26
CA TYR A 175 16.36 6.12 -14.23
C TYR A 175 17.73 5.64 -13.73
N ASN A 176 18.15 4.46 -14.21
CA ASN A 176 19.42 3.86 -13.85
C ASN A 176 20.38 3.93 -15.05
N GLN A 177 21.53 4.58 -14.87
CA GLN A 177 22.61 4.65 -15.86
C GLN A 177 23.75 3.65 -15.58
N GLY A 178 23.66 2.87 -14.49
CA GLY A 178 24.63 1.86 -14.11
C GLY A 178 24.22 0.43 -14.50
N ASN A 179 25.09 -0.54 -14.20
CA ASN A 179 24.92 -1.94 -14.60
C ASN A 179 24.09 -2.80 -13.62
N GLY A 180 23.63 -2.22 -12.50
CA GLY A 180 22.87 -2.96 -11.49
C GLY A 180 21.45 -3.26 -11.95
N THR A 181 20.92 -4.43 -11.58
CA THR A 181 19.50 -4.77 -11.79
C THR A 181 18.61 -3.75 -11.12
N SER A 182 17.54 -3.34 -11.79
CA SER A 182 16.61 -2.33 -11.31
C SER A 182 15.17 -2.80 -11.47
N TYR A 183 14.37 -2.60 -10.43
CA TYR A 183 12.94 -2.89 -10.44
C TYR A 183 12.19 -1.59 -10.17
N ALA A 184 11.35 -1.14 -11.12
CA ALA A 184 10.48 0.01 -10.90
C ALA A 184 9.31 -0.31 -9.97
N LEU A 185 8.89 -1.58 -9.97
CA LEU A 185 7.94 -2.15 -9.03
C LEU A 185 8.36 -3.60 -8.76
N TYR A 186 8.45 -3.97 -7.49
CA TYR A 186 8.61 -5.36 -7.06
C TYR A 186 7.55 -5.64 -6.00
N SER A 187 6.69 -6.62 -6.26
CA SER A 187 5.62 -7.05 -5.37
C SER A 187 5.69 -8.55 -5.18
N SER A 188 5.72 -9.02 -3.94
CA SER A 188 5.66 -10.45 -3.61
C SER A 188 4.52 -10.72 -2.62
N MET A 189 3.90 -11.89 -2.79
CA MET A 189 2.95 -12.45 -1.83
C MET A 189 3.50 -13.80 -1.41
N GLU A 190 3.81 -13.96 -0.13
CA GLU A 190 4.38 -15.19 0.45
C GLU A 190 3.60 -15.61 1.72
N GLY A 191 3.74 -16.87 2.13
CA GLY A 191 3.16 -17.41 3.37
C GLY A 191 2.33 -18.68 3.15
N SER A 192 1.81 -19.27 4.23
CA SER A 192 1.18 -20.62 4.21
C SER A 192 -0.34 -20.67 4.41
N GLY A 193 -0.99 -19.53 4.68
CA GLY A 193 -2.46 -19.45 4.77
C GLY A 193 -3.21 -19.86 3.48
N THR A 194 -4.49 -20.20 3.63
CA THR A 194 -5.32 -20.81 2.59
C THR A 194 -6.17 -19.82 1.78
N GLY A 195 -6.23 -18.55 2.19
CA GLY A 195 -7.02 -17.53 1.48
C GLY A 195 -6.47 -17.19 0.10
N THR A 196 -7.32 -16.61 -0.76
CA THR A 196 -6.93 -16.13 -2.08
C THR A 196 -5.84 -15.07 -2.00
N ARG A 197 -4.81 -15.17 -2.84
CA ARG A 197 -3.59 -14.37 -2.76
C ARG A 197 -3.13 -13.93 -4.13
N TYR A 198 -2.87 -12.64 -4.25
CA TYR A 198 -2.35 -12.02 -5.46
C TYR A 198 -1.18 -11.10 -5.11
N ALA A 199 -0.08 -11.22 -5.85
CA ALA A 199 0.98 -10.20 -5.82
C ALA A 199 0.56 -8.91 -6.56
N GLY A 200 -0.45 -9.02 -7.44
CA GLY A 200 -1.14 -7.92 -8.08
C GLY A 200 -2.52 -8.35 -8.56
N TYR A 201 -3.53 -7.50 -8.35
CA TYR A 201 -4.91 -7.69 -8.79
C TYR A 201 -5.35 -6.41 -9.51
N PHE A 202 -5.90 -6.53 -10.71
CA PHE A 202 -6.26 -5.39 -11.56
C PHE A 202 -7.69 -5.57 -12.07
N ASN A 203 -8.58 -4.65 -11.70
CA ASN A 203 -9.93 -4.54 -12.25
C ASN A 203 -9.88 -3.53 -13.41
N GLY A 204 -9.69 -4.02 -14.63
CA GLY A 204 -9.48 -3.18 -15.81
C GLY A 204 -8.48 -3.76 -16.80
N ASN A 205 -8.34 -3.07 -17.93
CA ASN A 205 -7.37 -3.43 -18.97
C ASN A 205 -5.93 -3.24 -18.48
N VAL A 206 -5.07 -4.22 -18.76
CA VAL A 206 -3.63 -4.14 -18.51
C VAL A 206 -2.91 -4.02 -19.85
N HIS A 207 -2.14 -2.95 -20.02
CA HIS A 207 -1.33 -2.72 -21.21
C HIS A 207 0.16 -2.92 -20.92
N VAL A 208 0.84 -3.71 -21.76
CA VAL A 208 2.28 -3.98 -21.67
C VAL A 208 2.90 -3.65 -23.03
N VAL A 209 3.76 -2.62 -23.08
CA VAL A 209 4.46 -2.21 -24.31
C VAL A 209 5.56 -3.22 -24.69
N GLY A 210 6.19 -3.84 -23.69
CA GLY A 210 7.23 -4.84 -23.87
C GLY A 210 6.70 -6.28 -23.82
N THR A 211 7.47 -7.17 -23.19
CA THR A 211 7.16 -8.60 -23.13
C THR A 211 6.65 -9.01 -21.75
N LEU A 212 5.58 -9.82 -21.71
CA LEU A 212 5.15 -10.53 -20.51
C LEU A 212 5.81 -11.92 -20.46
N THR A 213 6.68 -12.15 -19.49
CA THR A 213 7.39 -13.43 -19.30
C THR A 213 6.88 -14.19 -18.08
N GLN A 214 6.85 -15.52 -18.17
CA GLN A 214 6.52 -16.41 -17.06
C GLN A 214 7.66 -17.41 -16.83
N THR A 215 8.00 -17.68 -15.57
CA THR A 215 9.07 -18.63 -15.20
C THR A 215 8.72 -20.04 -15.70
N SER A 216 9.64 -20.68 -16.42
CA SER A 216 9.41 -21.98 -17.07
C SER A 216 10.66 -22.88 -17.04
N ASP A 217 11.60 -22.61 -16.14
CA ASP A 217 12.85 -23.37 -16.00
C ASP A 217 12.60 -24.81 -15.53
N ALA A 218 13.37 -25.78 -16.02
CA ALA A 218 13.21 -27.19 -15.65
C ALA A 218 13.42 -27.42 -14.14
N ARG A 219 14.26 -26.60 -13.49
CA ARG A 219 14.53 -26.68 -12.04
C ARG A 219 13.34 -26.29 -11.18
N THR A 220 12.35 -25.61 -11.75
CA THR A 220 11.14 -25.17 -11.02
C THR A 220 9.94 -26.07 -11.33
N LYS A 221 10.16 -27.28 -11.88
CA LYS A 221 9.10 -28.19 -12.33
C LYS A 221 9.40 -29.61 -11.88
N GLU A 222 8.33 -30.35 -11.62
CA GLU A 222 8.35 -31.77 -11.28
C GLU A 222 7.20 -32.47 -12.02
N ASN A 223 7.22 -33.81 -12.08
CA ASN A 223 6.18 -34.63 -12.73
C ASN A 223 5.91 -34.22 -14.20
N ILE A 224 6.99 -33.99 -14.96
CA ILE A 224 6.92 -33.57 -16.37
C ILE A 224 6.53 -34.77 -17.23
N VAL A 225 5.32 -34.74 -17.78
CA VAL A 225 4.79 -35.74 -18.71
C VAL A 225 4.41 -35.10 -20.05
N ALA A 226 4.38 -35.90 -21.11
CA ALA A 226 3.90 -35.43 -22.42
C ALA A 226 2.40 -35.12 -22.36
N VAL A 227 1.96 -34.15 -23.17
CA VAL A 227 0.53 -33.92 -23.41
C VAL A 227 0.10 -34.88 -24.53
N GLU A 228 -0.94 -35.65 -24.29
CA GLU A 228 -1.50 -36.62 -25.25
C GLU A 228 -3.00 -36.39 -25.40
N GLY A 229 -3.56 -36.73 -26.57
CA GLY A 229 -4.99 -36.57 -26.85
C GLY A 229 -5.42 -35.12 -26.95
N ALA A 230 -4.49 -34.20 -27.21
CA ALA A 230 -4.76 -32.77 -27.27
C ALA A 230 -5.75 -32.42 -28.39
N LEU A 231 -5.67 -33.09 -29.54
CA LEU A 231 -6.59 -32.87 -30.65
C LEU A 231 -8.04 -33.18 -30.26
N GLY A 232 -8.25 -34.30 -29.56
CA GLY A 232 -9.57 -34.70 -29.07
C GLY A 232 -10.13 -33.74 -28.00
N LEU A 233 -9.27 -33.13 -27.19
CA LEU A 233 -9.67 -32.10 -26.22
C LEU A 233 -10.06 -30.80 -26.94
N ILE A 234 -9.21 -30.31 -27.82
CA ILE A 234 -9.44 -29.06 -28.55
C ILE A 234 -10.66 -29.16 -29.47
N SER A 235 -10.94 -30.33 -30.07
CA SER A 235 -12.12 -30.52 -30.92
C SER A 235 -13.45 -30.41 -30.18
N GLN A 236 -13.44 -30.55 -28.85
CA GLN A 236 -14.63 -30.38 -28.00
C GLN A 236 -14.84 -28.93 -27.57
N LEU A 237 -13.85 -28.05 -27.80
CA LEU A 237 -13.95 -26.64 -27.41
C LEU A 237 -14.74 -25.84 -28.44
N GLU A 238 -15.61 -24.95 -27.96
CA GLU A 238 -16.41 -24.06 -28.81
C GLU A 238 -16.04 -22.59 -28.57
N PRO A 239 -15.21 -21.98 -29.43
CA PRO A 239 -14.95 -20.54 -29.37
C PRO A 239 -16.26 -19.75 -29.56
N LYS A 240 -16.43 -18.69 -28.78
CA LYS A 240 -17.60 -17.79 -28.83
C LYS A 240 -17.15 -16.36 -29.08
N SER A 241 -17.99 -15.61 -29.80
CA SER A 241 -17.93 -14.16 -29.86
C SER A 241 -18.93 -13.58 -28.86
N TYR A 242 -18.53 -12.63 -28.02
CA TYR A 242 -19.42 -12.00 -27.04
C TYR A 242 -19.05 -10.52 -26.80
N THR A 243 -19.98 -9.78 -26.22
CA THR A 243 -19.72 -8.49 -25.58
C THR A 243 -19.95 -8.63 -24.09
N PHE A 244 -19.22 -7.87 -23.28
CA PHE A 244 -19.48 -7.86 -21.84
C PHE A 244 -20.77 -7.11 -21.55
N LYS A 245 -21.50 -7.57 -20.52
CA LYS A 245 -22.60 -6.82 -19.94
C LYS A 245 -22.03 -5.69 -19.10
N GLU A 246 -22.75 -4.57 -19.04
CA GLU A 246 -22.45 -3.52 -18.07
C GLU A 246 -22.60 -4.07 -16.65
N ASP A 247 -21.63 -3.76 -15.81
CA ASP A 247 -21.57 -4.18 -14.42
C ASP A 247 -20.78 -3.13 -13.65
N ALA A 248 -21.39 -2.54 -12.62
CA ALA A 248 -20.81 -1.44 -11.87
C ALA A 248 -19.51 -1.83 -11.14
N ASP A 249 -19.35 -3.12 -10.85
CA ASP A 249 -18.19 -3.64 -10.11
C ASP A 249 -17.06 -4.11 -11.03
N LEU A 250 -17.32 -4.25 -12.35
CA LEU A 250 -16.36 -4.78 -13.32
C LEU A 250 -15.95 -3.71 -14.34
N THR A 251 -14.66 -3.39 -14.37
CA THR A 251 -14.07 -2.61 -15.47
C THR A 251 -13.61 -3.59 -16.55
N VAL A 252 -14.50 -3.85 -17.51
CA VAL A 252 -14.29 -4.82 -18.59
C VAL A 252 -13.84 -4.16 -19.90
N ALA A 253 -13.31 -4.96 -20.82
CA ALA A 253 -12.98 -4.49 -22.16
C ALA A 253 -14.26 -4.12 -22.94
N GLU A 254 -14.18 -3.04 -23.72
CA GLU A 254 -15.27 -2.59 -24.59
C GLU A 254 -15.26 -3.31 -25.95
N GLY A 255 -16.44 -3.37 -26.58
CA GLY A 255 -16.59 -3.92 -27.93
C GLY A 255 -16.62 -5.45 -28.01
N GLN A 256 -16.63 -5.95 -29.24
CA GLN A 256 -16.73 -7.38 -29.56
C GLN A 256 -15.46 -8.13 -29.15
N GLN A 257 -15.63 -9.20 -28.38
CA GLN A 257 -14.57 -10.09 -27.91
C GLN A 257 -14.73 -11.51 -28.49
N TYR A 258 -13.64 -12.28 -28.45
CA TYR A 258 -13.59 -13.70 -28.78
C TYR A 258 -12.94 -14.47 -27.63
N GLY A 259 -13.51 -15.61 -27.27
CA GLY A 259 -12.98 -16.44 -26.18
C GLY A 259 -13.84 -17.67 -25.91
N PHE A 260 -13.84 -18.13 -24.67
CA PHE A 260 -14.62 -19.30 -24.24
C PHE A 260 -15.51 -18.96 -23.04
N LEU A 261 -16.63 -19.68 -22.90
CA LEU A 261 -17.37 -19.69 -21.65
C LEU A 261 -16.61 -20.54 -20.63
N ALA A 262 -16.23 -19.94 -19.50
CA ALA A 262 -15.41 -20.60 -18.50
C ALA A 262 -16.04 -21.91 -17.97
N GLN A 263 -17.37 -21.95 -17.84
CA GLN A 263 -18.12 -23.11 -17.37
C GLN A 263 -18.12 -24.27 -18.36
N GLU A 264 -18.05 -23.99 -19.66
CA GLU A 264 -17.95 -25.02 -20.70
C GLU A 264 -16.52 -25.54 -20.77
N LEU A 265 -15.55 -24.61 -20.75
CA LEU A 265 -14.12 -24.96 -20.76
C LEU A 265 -13.73 -25.80 -19.55
N GLU A 266 -14.25 -25.51 -18.37
CA GLU A 266 -13.94 -26.25 -17.14
C GLU A 266 -14.34 -27.73 -17.21
N LYS A 267 -15.39 -28.09 -17.96
CA LYS A 267 -15.80 -29.49 -18.12
C LYS A 267 -14.76 -30.32 -18.90
N ILE A 268 -13.95 -29.66 -19.73
CA ILE A 268 -12.99 -30.30 -20.64
C ILE A 268 -11.55 -30.11 -20.12
N LEU A 269 -11.20 -28.90 -19.69
CA LEU A 269 -9.89 -28.48 -19.21
C LEU A 269 -10.01 -27.78 -17.84
N PRO A 270 -10.39 -28.49 -16.76
CA PRO A 270 -10.65 -27.89 -15.45
C PRO A 270 -9.43 -27.15 -14.89
N GLY A 271 -8.21 -27.63 -15.16
CA GLY A 271 -6.97 -27.00 -14.70
C GLY A 271 -6.70 -25.60 -15.27
N LEU A 272 -7.42 -25.18 -16.32
CA LEU A 272 -7.28 -23.85 -16.92
C LEU A 272 -8.30 -22.84 -16.40
N VAL A 273 -9.27 -23.27 -15.61
CA VAL A 273 -10.33 -22.42 -15.05
C VAL A 273 -10.11 -22.26 -13.56
N LYS A 274 -10.19 -21.02 -13.08
CA LYS A 274 -10.12 -20.71 -11.66
C LYS A 274 -11.33 -19.91 -11.23
N THR A 275 -11.87 -20.26 -10.07
CA THR A 275 -12.81 -19.40 -9.35
C THR A 275 -12.03 -18.30 -8.65
N ILE A 276 -12.46 -17.05 -8.83
CA ILE A 276 -11.88 -15.87 -8.21
C ILE A 276 -12.95 -15.14 -7.39
N GLU A 277 -12.52 -14.48 -6.32
CA GLU A 277 -13.37 -13.58 -5.54
C GLU A 277 -13.03 -12.14 -5.94
N GLN A 278 -13.94 -11.50 -6.66
CA GLN A 278 -13.80 -10.11 -7.06
C GLN A 278 -14.26 -9.17 -5.93
N PRO A 279 -13.43 -8.25 -5.46
CA PRO A 279 -13.86 -7.22 -4.52
C PRO A 279 -14.99 -6.37 -5.10
N ILE A 280 -16.06 -6.19 -4.33
CA ILE A 280 -17.14 -5.22 -4.61
C ILE A 280 -16.77 -3.94 -3.87
N ALA A 281 -16.57 -2.86 -4.62
CA ALA A 281 -16.24 -1.58 -4.01
C ALA A 281 -17.46 -1.05 -3.22
N SER A 282 -17.28 -0.50 -2.01
CA SER A 282 -18.26 0.46 -1.49
C SER A 282 -18.33 1.58 -2.53
N GLY A 283 -19.55 1.94 -2.95
CA GLY A 283 -19.77 2.92 -4.01
C GLY A 283 -18.81 4.11 -3.90
N THR A 284 -18.21 4.51 -5.02
CA THR A 284 -17.22 5.59 -5.12
C THR A 284 -17.89 6.96 -4.92
N GLY A 285 -18.41 7.18 -3.72
CA GLY A 285 -18.94 8.47 -3.32
C GLY A 285 -17.83 9.53 -3.33
N GLU A 286 -18.22 10.77 -3.60
CA GLU A 286 -17.42 11.95 -3.38
C GLU A 286 -16.78 11.88 -1.98
N VAL A 287 -15.46 11.71 -1.90
CA VAL A 287 -14.74 11.84 -0.64
C VAL A 287 -14.58 13.33 -0.40
N THR A 288 -15.55 13.93 0.28
CA THR A 288 -15.41 15.31 0.75
C THR A 288 -14.32 15.34 1.82
N PRO A 289 -13.31 16.22 1.70
CA PRO A 289 -12.36 16.44 2.78
C PRO A 289 -13.12 16.84 4.04
N LEU A 290 -12.84 16.18 5.16
CA LEU A 290 -13.42 16.57 6.44
C LEU A 290 -13.02 18.01 6.79
N ASN A 291 -13.96 18.79 7.30
CA ASN A 291 -13.63 20.10 7.86
C ASN A 291 -12.98 19.96 9.25
N GLU A 292 -12.38 21.06 9.75
CA GLU A 292 -11.65 21.05 11.03
C GLU A 292 -12.52 20.62 12.23
N GLU A 293 -13.80 20.95 12.22
CA GLU A 293 -14.77 20.58 13.25
C GLU A 293 -15.08 19.07 13.22
N GLU A 294 -15.23 18.49 12.03
CA GLU A 294 -15.44 17.05 11.85
C GLU A 294 -14.24 16.23 12.32
N ILE A 295 -13.02 16.71 12.01
CA ILE A 295 -11.78 16.11 12.48
C ILE A 295 -11.68 16.20 14.02
N ALA A 296 -11.99 17.38 14.59
CA ALA A 296 -11.97 17.59 16.04
C ALA A 296 -13.00 16.71 16.79
N ASN A 297 -14.13 16.41 16.14
CA ASN A 297 -15.18 15.54 16.67
C ASN A 297 -14.93 14.04 16.39
N GLY A 298 -13.77 13.67 15.84
CA GLY A 298 -13.38 12.27 15.62
C GLY A 298 -14.10 11.58 14.45
N LYS A 299 -14.76 12.34 13.57
CA LYS A 299 -15.33 11.81 12.33
C LYS A 299 -14.19 11.31 11.45
N VAL A 300 -14.38 10.16 10.80
CA VAL A 300 -13.42 9.62 9.84
C VAL A 300 -13.81 10.07 8.43
N PRO A 301 -12.85 10.36 7.53
CA PRO A 301 -13.18 10.56 6.13
C PRO A 301 -13.97 9.34 5.62
N THR A 302 -14.97 9.53 4.75
CA THR A 302 -15.74 8.44 4.13
C THR A 302 -14.85 7.37 3.47
N ALA A 303 -13.60 7.74 3.11
CA ALA A 303 -12.55 6.85 2.63
C ALA A 303 -11.96 5.86 3.67
N MET A 304 -12.44 5.86 4.93
CA MET A 304 -12.01 4.94 5.99
C MET A 304 -13.08 3.90 6.37
N GLU A 305 -14.25 3.91 5.73
CA GLU A 305 -15.10 2.72 5.67
C GLU A 305 -14.42 1.69 4.77
N ASP A 306 -14.58 0.38 5.03
CA ASP A 306 -13.91 -0.65 4.22
C ASP A 306 -14.26 -0.40 2.74
N PRO A 307 -13.25 -0.10 1.88
CA PRO A 307 -13.48 0.15 0.47
C PRO A 307 -14.05 -1.08 -0.23
N VAL A 308 -14.03 -2.25 0.41
CA VAL A 308 -14.59 -3.50 -0.07
C VAL A 308 -15.75 -3.90 0.84
N VAL A 309 -16.98 -3.83 0.33
CA VAL A 309 -18.20 -4.18 1.08
C VAL A 309 -18.62 -5.64 0.91
N GLY A 310 -17.94 -6.36 0.02
CA GLY A 310 -18.21 -7.76 -0.25
C GLY A 310 -17.35 -8.29 -1.38
N THR A 311 -17.65 -9.52 -1.79
CA THR A 311 -17.00 -10.14 -2.94
C THR A 311 -18.04 -10.76 -3.86
N LYS A 312 -17.70 -10.79 -5.15
CA LYS A 312 -18.47 -11.44 -6.20
C LYS A 312 -17.63 -12.60 -6.77
N THR A 313 -18.15 -13.80 -6.66
CA THR A 313 -17.48 -15.00 -7.17
C THR A 313 -17.62 -15.08 -8.69
N LEU A 314 -16.50 -15.21 -9.40
CA LEU A 314 -16.44 -15.30 -10.87
C LEU A 314 -15.52 -16.44 -11.32
N LYS A 315 -15.69 -16.93 -12.56
CA LYS A 315 -14.76 -17.88 -13.18
C LYS A 315 -13.87 -17.17 -14.19
N SER A 316 -12.57 -17.45 -14.14
CA SER A 316 -11.54 -16.87 -15.01
C SER A 316 -10.73 -17.97 -15.71
N VAL A 317 -10.23 -17.67 -16.91
CA VAL A 317 -9.57 -18.64 -17.80
C VAL A 317 -8.11 -18.26 -18.01
N ASN A 318 -7.20 -19.24 -17.87
CA ASN A 318 -5.81 -19.11 -18.25
C ASN A 318 -5.61 -19.39 -19.74
N TYR A 319 -5.89 -18.39 -20.59
CA TYR A 319 -5.75 -18.51 -22.05
C TYR A 319 -4.32 -18.83 -22.50
N ILE A 320 -3.29 -18.37 -21.78
CA ILE A 320 -1.89 -18.60 -22.16
C ILE A 320 -1.55 -20.09 -22.08
N ALA A 321 -2.12 -20.81 -21.12
CA ALA A 321 -1.90 -22.24 -20.95
C ALA A 321 -2.63 -23.12 -21.99
N LEU A 322 -3.51 -22.55 -22.82
CA LEU A 322 -4.06 -23.27 -23.98
C LEU A 322 -3.02 -23.43 -25.10
N ILE A 323 -2.02 -22.55 -25.19
CA ILE A 323 -1.07 -22.52 -26.31
C ILE A 323 -0.30 -23.86 -26.44
N PRO A 324 0.30 -24.44 -25.39
CA PRO A 324 0.98 -25.73 -25.52
C PRO A 324 0.05 -26.89 -25.93
N ILE A 325 -1.22 -26.86 -25.50
CA ILE A 325 -2.23 -27.85 -25.87
C ILE A 325 -2.57 -27.72 -27.36
N LEU A 326 -2.75 -26.49 -27.85
CA LEU A 326 -2.97 -26.22 -29.27
C LEU A 326 -1.79 -26.69 -30.13
N VAL A 327 -0.55 -26.44 -29.68
CA VAL A 327 0.65 -26.93 -30.37
C VAL A 327 0.65 -28.46 -30.47
N GLN A 328 0.29 -29.15 -29.39
CA GLN A 328 0.21 -30.62 -29.40
C GLN A 328 -0.94 -31.12 -30.29
N ALA A 329 -2.10 -30.47 -30.27
CA ALA A 329 -3.22 -30.81 -31.14
C ALA A 329 -2.85 -30.70 -32.63
N VAL A 330 -2.09 -29.67 -33.01
CA VAL A 330 -1.59 -29.52 -34.39
C VAL A 330 -0.60 -30.62 -34.76
N LYS A 331 0.26 -31.06 -33.83
CA LYS A 331 1.16 -32.20 -34.05
C LYS A 331 0.40 -33.50 -34.26
N GLU A 332 -0.59 -33.78 -33.41
CA GLU A 332 -1.45 -34.96 -33.54
C GLU A 332 -2.24 -34.93 -34.86
N GLN A 333 -2.74 -33.76 -35.26
CA GLN A 333 -3.39 -33.58 -36.56
C GLN A 333 -2.44 -33.83 -37.73
N GLN A 334 -1.19 -33.38 -37.66
CA GLN A 334 -0.18 -33.63 -38.68
C GLN A 334 0.10 -35.12 -38.86
N ILE A 335 0.23 -35.87 -37.76
CA ILE A 335 0.40 -37.32 -37.80
C ILE A 335 -0.79 -38.01 -38.48
N ALA A 336 -2.01 -37.59 -38.16
CA ALA A 336 -3.22 -38.14 -38.80
C ALA A 336 -3.25 -37.85 -40.30
N MET A 337 -2.85 -36.65 -40.73
CA MET A 337 -2.76 -36.30 -42.16
C MET A 337 -1.72 -37.12 -42.91
N GLU A 338 -0.55 -37.35 -42.31
CA GLU A 338 0.50 -38.20 -42.90
C GLU A 338 0.03 -39.64 -43.08
N ALA A 339 -0.66 -40.20 -42.08
CA ALA A 339 -1.25 -41.52 -42.17
C ALA A 339 -2.29 -41.62 -43.30
N GLN A 340 -3.17 -40.62 -43.42
CA GLN A 340 -4.15 -40.54 -44.51
C GLN A 340 -3.49 -40.41 -45.90
N GLN A 341 -2.40 -39.66 -46.00
CA GLN A 341 -1.69 -39.48 -47.26
C GLN A 341 -1.04 -40.78 -47.76
N GLU A 342 -0.48 -41.58 -46.86
CA GLU A 342 0.07 -42.89 -47.21
C GLU A 342 -1.03 -43.88 -47.60
N GLU A 343 -2.19 -43.86 -46.95
CA GLU A 343 -3.34 -44.66 -47.35
C GLU A 343 -3.83 -44.28 -48.76
N ILE A 344 -3.97 -42.98 -49.04
CA ILE A 344 -4.35 -42.48 -50.38
C ILE A 344 -3.34 -42.94 -51.43
N LYS A 345 -2.04 -42.90 -51.12
CA LYS A 345 -0.98 -43.35 -52.03
C LYS A 345 -1.06 -44.86 -52.29
N ALA A 346 -1.31 -45.67 -51.26
CA ALA A 346 -1.50 -47.10 -51.41
C ALA A 346 -2.75 -47.43 -52.25
N LEU A 347 -3.86 -46.74 -52.01
CA LEU A 347 -5.09 -46.89 -52.78
C LEU A 347 -4.91 -46.49 -54.25
N ARG A 348 -4.19 -45.39 -54.53
CA ARG A 348 -3.85 -44.99 -55.90
C ARG A 348 -3.04 -46.05 -56.63
N LYS A 349 -2.03 -46.62 -55.96
CA LYS A 349 -1.21 -47.69 -56.53
C LYS A 349 -2.06 -48.92 -56.90
N LEU A 350 -2.99 -49.33 -56.03
CA LEU A 350 -3.91 -50.44 -56.29
C LEU A 350 -4.87 -50.19 -57.47
N LEU A 351 -5.21 -48.93 -57.75
CA LEU A 351 -6.03 -48.55 -58.90
C LEU A 351 -5.23 -48.53 -60.21
N GLU A 352 -3.95 -48.15 -60.16
CA GLU A 352 -3.05 -48.14 -61.33
C GLU A 352 -2.61 -49.55 -61.76
N GLU A 353 -2.66 -50.53 -60.87
CA GLU A 353 -2.32 -51.93 -61.13
C GLU A 353 -3.51 -52.77 -61.70
N LYS A 354 -4.69 -52.16 -61.92
CA LYS A 354 -5.89 -52.81 -62.47
C LYS A 354 -6.17 -52.40 -63.92
#